data_AF-A0A1G0YV15-F1
#
_entry.id   AF-A0A1G0YV15-F1
#
_cell.length_a   1.000
_cell.length_b   1.000
_cell.length_c   1.000
_cell.angle_alpha   90.00
_cell.angle_beta   90.00
_cell.angle_gamma   90.00
#
_symmetry.space_group_name_H-M   'P 1'
#
loop_
_entity.id
_entity.type
_entity.pdbx_description
1 polymer ?
#
loop_
_entity_poly.entity_id
_entity_poly.type
_entity_poly.pdbx_seq_one_letter_code
_entity_poly.pdbx_strand_id
1 'polypeptide(L)' 'MAQDNEKKNLSELGQESGFFAEFWEFLKENKKFWMIPILLILLLLGLLIILGGTGAAPFIYALF' A
#
# COMPACT_ATOMS: atom_id res chain seq x y z
N MET A 1 32.85 -21.81 -22.08
CA MET A 1 32.60 -20.45 -21.55
C MET A 1 31.34 -19.78 -22.15
N ALA A 2 30.69 -20.35 -23.18
CA ALA A 2 29.54 -19.72 -23.84
C ALA A 2 28.14 -19.99 -23.19
N GLN A 3 28.00 -21.02 -22.35
CA GLN A 3 26.70 -21.43 -21.78
C GLN A 3 26.17 -20.53 -20.65
N ASP A 4 27.01 -19.69 -20.05
CA ASP A 4 26.62 -18.78 -18.94
C ASP A 4 25.89 -17.53 -19.45
N ASN A 5 26.28 -17.03 -20.62
CA ASN A 5 25.72 -15.83 -21.22
C ASN A 5 24.26 -16.04 -21.67
N GLU A 6 23.92 -17.21 -22.21
CA GLU A 6 22.56 -17.50 -22.67
C GLU A 6 21.56 -17.60 -21.52
N LYS A 7 21.97 -18.15 -20.37
CA LYS A 7 21.12 -18.26 -19.18
C LYS A 7 20.79 -16.91 -18.54
N LYS A 8 21.70 -15.94 -18.60
CA LYS A 8 21.45 -14.57 -18.11
C LYS A 8 20.34 -13.85 -18.89
N ASN A 9 20.30 -14.05 -20.21
CA ASN A 9 19.30 -13.41 -21.08
C ASN A 9 17.90 -14.02 -20.92
N LEU A 10 17.79 -15.29 -20.55
CA LEU A 10 16.50 -15.97 -20.34
C LEU A 10 15.80 -15.54 -19.04
N SER A 11 16.57 -15.13 -18.03
CA SER A 11 16.03 -14.57 -16.78
C SER A 11 15.53 -13.13 -16.91
N GLU A 12 15.90 -12.40 -17.96
CA GLU A 12 15.50 -11.01 -18.19
C GLU A 12 14.18 -10.87 -18.97
N LEU A 13 13.69 -11.95 -19.60
CA LEU A 13 12.45 -11.94 -20.38
C LEU A 13 11.17 -12.10 -19.55
N GLY A 14 11.31 -12.51 -18.28
CA GLY A 14 10.18 -12.80 -17.39
C GLY A 14 10.00 -11.81 -16.25
N GLN A 15 10.78 -10.72 -16.23
CA GLN A 15 10.62 -9.66 -15.25
C GLN A 15 9.71 -8.57 -15.83
N GLU A 16 8.57 -8.98 -16.38
CA GLU A 16 7.42 -8.09 -16.40
C GLU A 16 7.06 -7.89 -14.93
N SER A 17 7.43 -6.72 -14.41
CA SER A 17 6.89 -6.16 -13.18
C SER A 17 5.39 -6.49 -13.20
N GLY A 18 4.96 -7.50 -12.43
CA GLY A 18 3.58 -7.95 -12.54
C GLY A 18 2.62 -6.78 -12.33
N PHE A 19 1.39 -6.86 -12.84
CA PHE A 19 0.39 -5.79 -12.72
C PHE A 19 0.36 -5.10 -11.33
N PHE A 20 0.57 -5.87 -10.26
CA PHE A 20 0.68 -5.37 -8.89
C PHE A 20 1.95 -4.54 -8.60
N ALA A 21 3.09 -4.90 -9.16
CA ALA A 21 4.35 -4.16 -9.04
C ALA A 21 4.28 -2.82 -9.79
N GLU A 22 3.77 -2.82 -11.03
CA GLU A 22 3.53 -1.57 -11.79
C GLU A 22 2.49 -0.69 -11.10
N PHE A 23 1.43 -1.27 -10.55
CA PHE A 23 0.44 -0.53 -9.77
C PHE A 23 1.04 0.08 -8.49
N TRP A 24 1.90 -0.66 -7.80
CA TRP A 24 2.60 -0.18 -6.60
C TRP A 24 3.60 0.93 -6.93
N GLU A 25 4.31 0.80 -8.06
CA GLU A 25 5.21 1.81 -8.58
C GLU A 25 4.43 3.07 -8.99
N PHE A 26 3.29 2.93 -9.67
CA PHE A 26 2.38 4.03 -9.99
C PHE A 26 1.85 4.75 -8.74
N LEU A 27 1.41 4.00 -7.72
CA LEU A 27 1.00 4.56 -6.42
C LEU A 27 2.15 5.35 -5.76
N LYS A 28 3.37 4.84 -5.85
CA LYS A 28 4.57 5.50 -5.31
C LYS A 28 4.96 6.76 -6.10
N GLU A 29 4.74 6.76 -7.41
CA GLU A 29 4.92 7.88 -8.33
C GLU A 29 3.92 9.02 -8.03
N ASN A 30 2.69 8.67 -7.64
CA ASN A 30 1.67 9.60 -7.20
C ASN A 30 2.06 10.20 -5.84
N LYS A 31 2.81 11.32 -5.91
CA LYS A 31 3.39 12.11 -4.81
C LYS A 31 2.88 11.68 -3.43
N LYS A 32 3.72 10.93 -2.69
CA LYS A 32 3.49 10.44 -1.32
C LYS A 32 2.73 11.40 -0.41
N PHE A 33 2.94 12.72 -0.55
CA PHE A 33 2.23 13.77 0.17
C PHE A 33 0.70 13.78 0.01
N TRP A 34 0.14 13.30 -1.11
CA TRP A 34 -1.31 13.25 -1.34
C TRP A 34 -1.95 11.94 -0.90
N MET A 35 -1.20 10.83 -0.96
CA MET A 35 -1.69 9.53 -0.52
C MET A 35 -1.63 9.33 1.00
N ILE A 36 -0.58 9.85 1.65
CA ILE A 36 -0.40 9.79 3.10
C ILE A 36 -1.65 10.30 3.85
N PRO A 37 -2.22 11.49 3.56
CA PRO A 37 -3.38 11.98 4.31
C PRO A 37 -4.61 11.08 4.16
N ILE A 38 -4.85 10.50 2.98
CA ILE A 38 -5.98 9.58 2.75
C ILE A 38 -5.78 8.29 3.55
N LEU A 39 -4.59 7.68 3.47
CA LEU A 39 -4.24 6.48 4.24
C LEU A 39 -4.31 6.73 5.75
N LEU A 40 -3.85 7.91 6.21
CA LEU A 40 -3.88 8.30 7.62
C LEU A 40 -5.32 8.41 8.13
N ILE A 41 -6.21 9.06 7.37
CA ILE A 41 -7.63 9.19 7.74
C ILE A 41 -8.30 7.81 7.74
N LEU A 42 -8.01 6.96 6.75
CA LEU A 42 -8.56 5.59 6.68
C LEU A 42 -8.13 4.76 7.90
N LEU A 43 -6.86 4.87 8.30
CA LEU A 43 -6.33 4.23 9.50
C LEU A 43 -7.00 4.77 10.77
N LEU A 44 -7.14 6.10 10.88
CA LEU A 44 -7.82 6.74 12.01
C LEU A 44 -9.27 6.28 12.12
N LEU A 45 -10.00 6.23 11.00
CA LEU A 45 -11.38 5.75 10.96
C LEU A 45 -11.48 4.27 11.33
N GLY A 46 -10.61 3.42 10.80
CA GLY A 46 -10.55 2.01 11.18
C GLY A 46 -10.29 1.84 12.69
N LEU A 47 -9.35 2.61 13.24
CA LEU A 47 -9.07 2.63 14.67
C LEU A 47 -10.29 3.10 15.47
N LEU A 48 -10.96 4.15 15.01
CA LEU A 48 -12.16 4.69 15.65
C LEU A 48 -13.32 3.69 15.65
N ILE A 49 -13.47 2.88 14.59
CA ILE A 49 -14.46 1.79 14.51
C ILE A 49 -14.14 0.69 15.53
N ILE A 50 -12.87 0.28 15.63
CA ILE A 50 -12.43 -0.74 16.60
C ILE A 50 -12.62 -0.25 18.04
N LEU A 51 -12.27 1.01 18.32
CA LEU A 51 -12.49 1.64 19.62
C LEU A 51 -13.99 1.82 19.91
N GLY A 52 -14.78 2.23 18.91
CA GLY A 52 -16.22 2.37 19.01
C GLY A 52 -16.94 1.07 19.36
N GLY A 53 -16.48 -0.06 18.81
CA GLY A 53 -16.97 -1.39 19.17
C GLY A 53 -16.55 -1.88 20.57
N THR A 54 -15.52 -1.29 21.16
CA THR A 54 -14.95 -1.70 22.47
C THR A 54 -15.34 -0.79 23.64
N GLY A 55 -16.43 -0.03 23.51
CA GLY A 55 -16.93 0.83 24.58
C GLY A 55 -16.37 2.25 24.57
N ALA A 56 -15.67 2.68 23.51
CA ALA A 56 -15.31 4.08 23.31
C ALA A 56 -16.46 4.94 22.71
N ALA A 57 -17.57 4.30 22.31
CA ALA A 57 -18.79 4.97 21.85
C ALA A 57 -19.28 6.14 22.74
N PRO A 58 -19.26 6.08 24.09
CA PRO A 58 -19.74 7.18 24.94
C PRO A 58 -18.89 8.45 24.85
N PHE A 59 -17.59 8.33 24.55
CA PHE A 59 -16.67 9.47 24.52
C PHE A 59 -16.71 10.22 23.19
N ILE A 60 -17.09 9.54 22.09
CA ILE A 60 -17.29 10.17 20.79
C ILE A 60 -18.53 11.08 20.84
N TYR A 61 -19.61 10.62 21.49
CA TYR A 61 -20.82 11.44 21.66
C TYR A 61 -20.68 12.53 22.73
N ALA A 62 -19.82 12.37 23.73
CA ALA A 62 -19.65 13.39 24.77
C ALA A 62 -18.94 14.69 24.30
N LEU A 63 -18.33 14.67 23.12
CA LEU A 63 -17.65 15.84 22.51
C LEU A 63 -18.57 16.66 21.59
N PHE A 64 -19.82 16.23 21.36
CA PHE A 64 -20.83 16.91 20.57
C PHE A 64 -22.10 17.15 21.41
#